data_AF-A0A7V0PRM2-F1
#
_entry.id   AF-A0A7V0PRM2-F1
#
_cell.length_a   1.000
_cell.length_b   1.000
_cell.length_c   1.000
_cell.angle_alpha   90.00
_cell.angle_beta   90.00
_cell.angle_gamma   90.00
#
_symmetry.space_group_name_H-M   'P 1'
#
loop_
_entity.id
_entity.type
_entity.pdbx_description
1 polymer ?
#
loop_
_entity_poly.entity_id
_entity_poly.type
_entity_poly.pdbx_seq_one_letter_code
_entity_poly.pdbx_strand_id
1 'polypeptide(L)' 'MKDFLENFRMAKYRFLLRPREYLKLSHYAGSSLRRDFIDVFKEICCNEDKSLSCTKCPKKAECAYYQVIEGGTRKDHG' A
#
# COMPACT_ATOMS: atom_id res chain seq x y z
N MET A 1 10.83 -25.23 6.61
CA MET A 1 9.80 -24.32 7.16
C MET A 1 10.41 -23.21 8.03
N LYS A 2 11.52 -23.48 8.75
CA LYS A 2 12.22 -22.50 9.59
C LYS A 2 12.76 -21.29 8.80
N ASP A 3 13.41 -21.54 7.66
CA ASP A 3 14.04 -20.49 6.83
C ASP A 3 13.05 -19.51 6.17
N PHE A 4 11.79 -19.94 5.98
CA PHE A 4 10.75 -19.09 5.38
C PHE A 4 10.32 -17.95 6.31
N LEU A 5 10.32 -18.19 7.61
CA LEU A 5 9.85 -17.23 8.61
C LEU A 5 10.94 -16.21 8.98
N GLU A 6 12.22 -16.54 8.84
CA GLU A 6 13.33 -15.63 9.18
C GLU A 6 13.33 -14.36 8.33
N ASN A 7 12.76 -14.41 7.12
CA ASN A 7 12.66 -13.28 6.19
C ASN A 7 11.22 -12.82 5.93
N PHE A 8 10.25 -13.32 6.71
CA PHE A 8 8.85 -12.94 6.59
C PHE A 8 8.61 -11.60 7.29
N ARG A 9 8.42 -10.53 6.49
CA ARG A 9 8.09 -9.19 6.99
C ARG A 9 6.58 -9.01 6.95
N MET A 10 5.94 -8.98 8.12
CA MET A 10 4.52 -8.64 8.24
C MET A 10 4.36 -7.27 8.87
N ALA A 11 3.65 -6.37 8.19
CA ALA A 11 3.23 -5.10 8.74
C ALA A 11 1.71 -5.06 8.82
N LYS A 12 1.17 -4.73 10.00
CA LYS A 12 -0.27 -4.58 10.23
C LYS A 12 -0.59 -3.11 10.40
N TYR A 13 -1.41 -2.59 9.50
CA TYR A 13 -1.89 -1.21 9.55
C TYR A 13 -3.36 -1.18 9.94
N ARG A 14 -3.74 -0.20 10.76
CA ARG A 14 -5.14 0.10 11.09
C ARG A 14 -5.44 1.51 10.64
N PHE A 15 -6.23 1.64 9.57
CA PHE A 15 -6.72 2.92 9.09
C PHE A 15 -8.13 3.15 9.63
N LEU A 16 -8.34 4.27 10.31
CA LEU A 16 -9.64 4.72 10.78
C LEU A 16 -10.05 5.95 9.98
N LEU A 17 -11.04 5.79 9.11
CA LEU A 17 -11.59 6.88 8.32
C LEU A 17 -12.82 7.43 9.05
N ARG A 18 -12.85 8.76 9.25
CA ARG A 18 -14.01 9.46 9.78
C ARG A 18 -14.54 10.41 8.71
N PRO A 19 -15.77 10.22 8.22
CA PRO A 19 -16.33 11.14 7.23
C PRO A 19 -16.58 12.50 7.91
N ARG A 20 -16.24 13.59 7.22
CA ARG A 20 -16.49 14.97 7.70
C ARG A 20 -17.95 15.37 7.54
N GLU A 21 -18.61 14.79 6.55
CA GLU A 21 -20.00 15.03 6.18
C GLU A 21 -20.73 13.69 6.04
N TYR A 22 -22.04 13.74 5.84
CA TYR A 22 -22.81 12.54 5.57
C TYR A 22 -22.33 11.86 4.28
N LEU A 23 -21.90 10.60 4.40
CA LEU A 23 -21.41 9.81 3.27
C LEU A 23 -22.37 8.64 3.00
N LYS A 24 -23.08 8.69 1.87
CA LYS A 24 -23.86 7.54 1.39
C LYS A 24 -22.96 6.60 0.61
N LEU A 25 -22.70 5.43 1.17
CA LEU A 25 -21.90 4.40 0.52
C LEU A 25 -22.73 3.63 -0.52
N SER A 26 -22.08 3.22 -1.61
CA SER A 26 -22.68 2.31 -2.60
C SER A 26 -22.67 0.87 -2.08
N HIS A 27 -23.35 -0.04 -2.77
CA HIS A 27 -23.24 -1.49 -2.49
C HIS A 27 -21.82 -2.04 -2.66
N TYR A 28 -20.92 -1.29 -3.31
CA TYR A 28 -19.52 -1.65 -3.56
C TYR A 28 -18.53 -0.77 -2.78
N ALA A 29 -18.96 -0.22 -1.65
CA ALA A 29 -18.20 0.71 -0.83
C ALA A 29 -16.75 0.27 -0.58
N GLY A 30 -16.52 -1.01 -0.27
CA GLY A 30 -15.19 -1.54 -0.02
C GLY A 30 -14.25 -1.42 -1.23
N SER A 31 -14.75 -1.68 -2.44
CA SER A 31 -13.97 -1.57 -3.67
C SER A 31 -13.65 -0.12 -4.02
N SER A 32 -14.61 0.80 -3.84
CA SER A 32 -14.40 2.24 -4.02
C SER A 32 -13.36 2.76 -3.02
N LEU A 33 -13.56 2.46 -1.73
CA LEU A 33 -12.62 2.87 -0.67
C LEU A 33 -11.22 2.31 -0.93
N ARG A 34 -11.09 1.04 -1.34
CA ARG A 34 -9.78 0.46 -1.65
C ARG A 34 -9.10 1.18 -2.82
N ARG A 35 -9.84 1.50 -3.88
CA ARG A 35 -9.30 2.22 -5.04
C ARG A 35 -8.75 3.58 -4.62
N ASP A 36 -9.57 4.37 -3.94
CA ASP A 36 -9.21 5.74 -3.56
C ASP A 36 -8.15 5.75 -2.45
N PHE A 37 -8.15 4.73 -1.58
CA PHE A 37 -7.18 4.59 -0.49
C PHE A 37 -5.75 4.38 -0.98
N ILE A 38 -5.53 3.77 -2.15
CA ILE A 38 -4.17 3.53 -2.67
C ILE A 38 -3.44 4.86 -2.88
N ASP A 39 -4.10 5.85 -3.48
CA ASP A 39 -3.49 7.15 -3.74
C ASP A 39 -3.20 7.91 -2.44
N VAL A 40 -4.11 7.83 -1.47
CA VAL A 40 -3.93 8.41 -0.12
C VAL A 40 -2.79 7.71 0.62
N PHE A 41 -2.69 6.38 0.50
CA PHE A 41 -1.63 5.62 1.15
C PHE A 41 -0.25 5.98 0.60
N LYS A 42 -0.16 6.28 -0.71
CA LYS A 42 1.08 6.81 -1.31
C LYS A 42 1.51 8.12 -0.66
N GLU A 43 0.58 9.06 -0.45
CA GLU A 43 0.85 10.35 0.22
C GLU A 43 1.27 10.17 1.68
N ILE A 44 0.65 9.23 2.41
CA ILE A 44 1.03 8.94 3.80
C ILE A 44 2.48 8.43 3.87
N CYS A 45 2.91 7.63 2.89
CA CYS A 45 4.25 7.06 2.85
C CYS A 45 5.30 7.97 2.23
N CYS A 46 4.93 8.95 1.40
CA CYS A 46 5.85 9.71 0.58
C CYS A 46 5.29 11.09 0.20
N ASN A 47 6.15 12.12 0.22
CA ASN A 47 5.81 13.49 -0.18
C ASN A 47 6.16 13.82 -1.64
N GLU A 48 6.71 12.86 -2.38
CA GLU A 48 7.04 13.03 -3.80
C GLU A 48 5.78 13.05 -4.68
N ASP A 49 5.90 13.62 -5.87
CA ASP A 49 4.79 13.70 -6.83
C ASP A 49 4.20 12.30 -7.12
N LYS A 50 2.86 12.19 -7.07
CA LYS A 50 2.11 10.95 -7.33
C LYS A 50 2.36 10.38 -8.71
N SER A 51 2.67 11.22 -9.69
CA SER A 51 2.97 10.81 -11.06
C SER A 51 4.30 10.04 -11.18
N LEU A 52 5.18 10.13 -10.17
CA LEU A 52 6.46 9.44 -10.18
C LEU A 52 6.28 7.96 -9.85
N SER A 53 6.93 7.12 -10.66
CA SER A 53 6.99 5.67 -10.46
C SER A 53 7.86 5.31 -9.26
N CYS A 54 7.34 4.50 -8.33
CA CYS A 54 8.13 4.05 -7.17
C CYS A 54 9.19 3.00 -7.54
N THR A 55 9.17 2.44 -8.75
CA THR A 55 10.12 1.42 -9.24
C THR A 55 11.58 1.91 -9.21
N LYS A 56 11.81 3.21 -9.45
CA LYS A 56 13.15 3.84 -9.43
C LYS A 56 13.45 4.55 -8.11
N CYS A 57 12.57 4.46 -7.11
CA CYS A 57 12.78 5.13 -5.82
C CYS A 57 13.98 4.49 -5.08
N PRO A 58 14.96 5.29 -4.62
CA PRO A 58 16.12 4.77 -3.87
C PRO A 58 15.72 4.06 -2.57
N LYS A 59 14.60 4.46 -1.96
CA LYS A 59 14.11 3.92 -0.68
C LYS A 59 13.04 2.83 -0.84
N LYS A 60 12.83 2.30 -2.06
CA LYS A 60 11.74 1.34 -2.33
C LYS A 60 11.81 0.05 -1.49
N ALA A 61 13.01 -0.38 -1.10
CA ALA A 61 13.19 -1.57 -0.26
C ALA A 61 12.56 -1.42 1.14
N GLU A 62 12.47 -0.20 1.65
CA GLU A 62 11.95 0.12 2.99
C GLU A 62 10.56 0.79 2.94
N CYS A 63 10.12 1.23 1.76
CA CYS A 63 8.85 1.92 1.58
C CYS A 63 7.66 0.97 1.69
N ALA A 64 6.79 1.18 2.68
CA ALA A 64 5.58 0.39 2.90
C ALA A 64 4.64 0.38 1.70
N TYR A 65 4.42 1.53 1.05
CA TYR A 65 3.59 1.63 -0.15
C TYR A 65 4.15 0.76 -1.28
N TYR A 66 5.46 0.85 -1.56
CA TYR A 66 6.08 0.01 -2.59
C TYR A 66 5.96 -1.48 -2.22
N GLN A 67 6.32 -1.88 -1.00
CA GLN A 67 6.28 -3.30 -0.61
C GLN A 67 4.88 -3.92 -0.68
N VAL A 68 3.82 -3.14 -0.40
CA VAL A 68 2.44 -3.66 -0.31
C VAL A 68 1.65 -3.51 -1.62
N ILE A 69 1.92 -2.47 -2.42
CA ILE A 69 1.10 -2.11 -3.59
C ILE A 69 1.82 -2.36 -4.92
N GLU A 70 3.01 -1.79 -5.13
CA GLU A 70 3.69 -1.78 -6.44
C GLU A 70 4.80 -2.84 -6.59
N GLY A 71 5.39 -3.28 -5.49
CA GLY A 71 6.52 -4.20 -5.41
C GLY A 71 6.14 -5.66 -5.61
N GLY A 72 4.93 -5.93 -6.11
CA GLY A 72 4.38 -7.24 -6.39
C GLY A 72 5.07 -7.95 -7.56
N THR A 73 6.38 -8.17 -7.46
CA THR A 73 7.10 -9.27 -8.09
C THR A 73 8.38 -9.51 -7.28
N ARG A 74 8.28 -10.32 -6.22
CA ARG A 74 9.41 -11.21 -5.94
C ARG A 74 9.46 -12.15 -7.14
N LYS A 75 10.51 -12.02 -7.96
CA LYS A 75 10.84 -13.06 -8.93
C LYS A 75 11.10 -14.33 -8.11
N ASP A 76 10.15 -15.25 -8.14
CA ASP A 76 10.42 -16.62 -7.77
C ASP A 76 11.58 -17.09 -8.65
N HIS A 77 12.74 -17.33 -8.04
CA HIS A 77 13.80 -18.05 -8.70
C HIS A 77 13.37 -19.51 -8.70
N GLY A 78 12.84 -19.94 -9.85
CA GLY A 78 12.66 -21.33 -10.25
C GLY A 78 13.21 -21.50 -11.64
#